data_AF-A0A945FVE9-F1
#
_entry.id   AF-A0A945FVE9-F1
#
_cell.length_a   1.000
_cell.length_b   1.000
_cell.length_c   1.000
_cell.angle_alpha   90.00
_cell.angle_beta   90.00
_cell.angle_gamma   90.00
#
_symmetry.space_group_name_H-M   'P 1'
#
loop_
_entity.id
_entity.type
_entity.pdbx_description
1 polymer ?
#
loop_
_entity_poly.entity_id
_entity_poly.type
_entity_poly.pdbx_seq_one_letter_code
_entity_poly.pdbx_strand_id
1 'polypeptide(L)'
;MIDAALLQEKREACLFGGAIGDAFGYEIEFSSITVIQNHYGETGLQQPAFHDGKLVVSDDTQMTLFTLEAVSSCDTRTSTSDLIERVRMAYLDWY
;
A
#
# COMPACT_ATOMS: atom_id res chain seq x y z
N MET A 1 -12.76 26.61 -7.04
CA MET A 1 -11.39 26.54 -6.50
C MET A 1 -11.37 25.28 -5.64
N ILE A 2 -10.53 24.29 -5.97
CA ILE A 2 -10.41 23.10 -5.11
C ILE A 2 -9.64 23.53 -3.87
N ASP A 3 -10.18 23.22 -2.69
CA ASP A 3 -9.51 23.46 -1.41
C ASP A 3 -8.25 22.60 -1.32
N ALA A 4 -7.09 23.25 -1.12
CA ALA A 4 -5.81 22.57 -1.04
C ALA A 4 -5.74 21.62 0.17
N ALA A 5 -6.41 21.97 1.28
CA ALA A 5 -6.49 21.10 2.45
C ALA A 5 -7.27 19.82 2.13
N LEU A 6 -8.43 19.95 1.48
CA LEU A 6 -9.24 18.80 1.06
C LEU A 6 -8.49 17.89 0.07
N LEU A 7 -7.68 18.47 -0.83
CA LEU A 7 -6.87 17.67 -1.77
C LEU A 7 -5.77 16.90 -1.05
N GLN A 8 -5.13 17.52 -0.05
CA GLN A 8 -4.13 16.85 0.77
C GLN A 8 -4.75 15.69 1.57
N GLU A 9 -5.87 15.94 2.26
CA GLU A 9 -6.62 14.91 3.00
C GLU A 9 -6.95 13.70 2.12
N LYS A 10 -7.40 13.94 0.88
CA LYS A 10 -7.71 12.85 -0.06
C LYS A 10 -6.49 12.01 -0.43
N ARG A 11 -5.32 12.64 -0.64
CA ARG A 11 -4.08 11.92 -0.97
C ARG A 11 -3.63 11.05 0.21
N GLU A 12 -3.64 11.61 1.40
CA GLU A 12 -3.31 10.89 2.62
C GLU A 12 -4.30 9.74 2.85
N ALA A 13 -5.60 9.98 2.71
CA ALA A 13 -6.63 8.95 2.84
C ALA A 13 -6.48 7.81 1.80
N CYS A 14 -6.06 8.12 0.56
CA CYS A 14 -5.75 7.09 -0.43
C CYS A 14 -4.57 6.21 0.01
N LEU A 15 -3.49 6.80 0.52
CA LEU A 15 -2.32 6.05 0.98
C LEU A 15 -2.64 5.21 2.22
N PHE A 16 -3.28 5.81 3.24
CA PHE A 16 -3.66 5.09 4.46
C PHE A 16 -4.71 4.02 4.19
N GLY A 17 -5.72 4.32 3.38
CA GLY A 17 -6.76 3.36 3.02
C GLY A 17 -6.20 2.17 2.24
N GLY A 18 -5.26 2.43 1.32
CA GLY A 18 -4.51 1.38 0.62
C GLY A 18 -3.74 0.49 1.59
N ALA A 19 -2.95 1.08 2.49
CA ALA A 19 -2.16 0.34 3.47
C ALA A 19 -3.02 -0.47 4.45
N ILE A 20 -4.15 0.08 4.91
CA ILE A 20 -5.10 -0.65 5.76
C ILE A 20 -5.72 -1.83 5.00
N GLY A 21 -6.11 -1.61 3.74
CA GLY A 21 -6.70 -2.65 2.89
C GLY A 21 -5.73 -3.78 2.61
N ASP A 22 -4.49 -3.44 2.23
CA ASP A 22 -3.38 -4.38 2.07
C ASP A 22 -3.18 -5.20 3.35
N ALA A 23 -2.98 -4.54 4.50
CA ALA A 23 -2.73 -5.27 5.74
C ALA A 23 -3.88 -6.19 6.19
N PHE A 24 -5.13 -5.84 5.89
CA PHE A 24 -6.28 -6.72 6.11
C PHE A 24 -6.30 -7.90 5.13
N GLY A 25 -6.01 -7.63 3.85
CA GLY A 25 -6.02 -8.65 2.79
C GLY A 25 -4.86 -9.63 2.90
N TYR A 26 -3.69 -9.15 3.34
CA TYR A 26 -2.46 -9.92 3.44
C TYR A 26 -2.61 -11.19 4.27
N GLU A 27 -3.34 -11.12 5.38
CA GLU A 27 -3.63 -12.27 6.25
C GLU A 27 -4.30 -13.44 5.51
N ILE A 28 -5.09 -13.14 4.47
CA ILE A 28 -5.96 -14.10 3.80
C ILE A 28 -5.67 -14.23 2.29
N GLU A 29 -4.58 -13.64 1.79
CA GLU A 29 -4.27 -13.48 0.36
C GLU A 29 -4.36 -14.81 -0.43
N PHE A 30 -3.86 -15.90 0.15
CA PHE A 30 -3.83 -17.23 -0.48
C PHE A 30 -4.93 -18.18 0.02
N SER A 31 -5.85 -17.69 0.84
CA SER A 31 -6.93 -18.49 1.41
C SER A 31 -8.17 -18.47 0.53
N SER A 32 -8.77 -19.64 0.31
CA SER A 32 -10.11 -19.70 -0.30
C SER A 32 -11.16 -19.16 0.67
N ILE A 33 -12.30 -18.71 0.15
CA ILE A 33 -13.40 -18.22 0.98
C ILE A 33 -13.86 -19.26 2.03
N THR A 34 -13.83 -20.55 1.68
CA THR A 34 -14.16 -21.64 2.62
C THR A 34 -13.14 -21.74 3.75
N VAL A 35 -11.84 -21.58 3.47
CA VAL A 35 -10.80 -21.57 4.51
C VAL A 35 -10.97 -20.37 5.42
N ILE A 36 -11.20 -19.18 4.84
CA ILE A 36 -11.43 -17.94 5.59
C ILE A 36 -12.64 -18.12 6.53
N GLN A 37 -13.76 -18.62 6.01
CA GLN A 37 -14.98 -18.81 6.81
C GLN A 37 -14.83 -19.87 7.90
N ASN A 38 -14.09 -20.95 7.63
CA ASN A 38 -13.82 -21.97 8.64
C ASN A 38 -12.94 -21.45 9.79
N HIS A 39 -12.02 -20.52 9.50
CA HIS A 39 -11.11 -19.96 10.50
C HIS A 39 -11.73 -18.77 11.26
N TYR A 40 -12.37 -17.85 10.54
CA TYR A 40 -12.87 -16.57 11.07
C TYR A 40 -14.39 -16.52 11.31
N GLY A 41 -15.13 -17.56 10.90
CA GLY A 41 -16.60 -17.62 10.96
C GLY A 41 -17.28 -17.25 9.64
N GLU A 42 -18.60 -17.43 9.55
CA GLU A 42 -19.36 -17.27 8.28
C GLU A 42 -19.19 -15.89 7.62
N THR A 43 -18.97 -14.85 8.41
CA THR A 43 -18.74 -13.47 7.95
C THR A 43 -17.28 -13.21 7.52
N GLY A 44 -16.37 -14.16 7.71
CA GLY A 44 -14.96 -14.04 7.38
C GLY A 44 -14.18 -13.11 8.31
N LEU A 45 -13.03 -12.63 7.85
CA LEU A 45 -12.17 -11.71 8.61
C LEU A 45 -12.87 -10.36 8.85
N GLN A 46 -13.21 -10.06 10.11
CA GLN A 46 -13.90 -8.82 10.50
C GLN A 46 -13.02 -7.86 11.31
N GLN A 47 -11.86 -8.32 11.76
CA GLN A 47 -10.91 -7.55 12.57
C GLN A 47 -9.50 -7.78 11.99
N PRO A 48 -8.57 -6.81 12.14
CA PRO A 48 -7.23 -6.98 11.61
C PRO A 48 -6.49 -8.09 12.35
N ALA A 49 -5.70 -8.87 11.63
CA ALA A 49 -4.75 -9.79 12.22
C ALA A 49 -3.44 -9.06 12.55
N PHE A 50 -2.94 -9.27 13.77
CA PHE A 50 -1.71 -8.67 14.24
C PHE A 50 -0.63 -9.73 14.36
N HIS A 51 0.56 -9.42 13.83
CA HIS A 51 1.77 -10.23 13.94
C HIS A 51 2.74 -9.49 14.85
N ASP A 52 3.10 -10.08 15.99
CA ASP A 52 3.94 -9.44 17.03
C ASP A 52 3.45 -8.04 17.46
N GLY A 53 2.13 -7.89 17.59
CA GLY A 53 1.48 -6.63 17.97
C GLY A 53 1.47 -5.56 16.87
N LYS A 54 1.82 -5.92 15.63
CA LYS A 54 1.82 -5.02 14.48
C LYS A 54 0.84 -5.48 13.41
N LEU A 55 0.21 -4.51 12.77
CA LEU A 55 -0.55 -4.73 11.54
C LEU A 55 0.45 -4.70 10.38
N VAL A 56 0.67 -5.85 9.75
CA VAL A 56 1.72 -6.04 8.73
C VAL A 56 1.15 -5.78 7.35
N VAL A 57 1.83 -4.95 6.58
CA VAL A 57 1.53 -4.66 5.16
C VAL A 57 2.42 -5.53 4.25
N SER A 58 1.95 -5.85 3.06
CA SER A 58 2.68 -6.64 2.07
C SER A 58 3.59 -5.78 1.18
N ASP A 59 4.15 -6.40 0.14
CA ASP A 59 4.86 -5.73 -0.93
C ASP A 59 4.00 -4.70 -1.66
N ASP A 60 2.66 -4.85 -1.68
CA ASP A 60 1.74 -3.86 -2.26
C ASP A 60 1.95 -2.46 -1.65
N THR A 61 1.94 -2.34 -0.32
CA THR A 61 2.22 -1.05 0.34
C THR A 61 3.69 -0.68 0.27
N GLN A 62 4.60 -1.63 0.50
CA GLN A 62 6.03 -1.34 0.53
C GLN A 62 6.51 -0.77 -0.81
N MET A 63 6.22 -1.45 -1.92
CA MET A 63 6.59 -0.97 -3.26
C MET A 63 5.85 0.31 -3.65
N THR A 64 4.62 0.52 -3.17
CA THR A 64 3.91 1.80 -3.34
C THR A 64 4.68 2.95 -2.69
N LEU A 65 5.21 2.76 -1.47
CA LEU A 65 6.00 3.78 -0.78
C LEU A 65 7.35 4.05 -1.47
N PHE A 66 8.04 3.01 -1.96
CA PHE A 66 9.26 3.18 -2.76
C PHE A 66 8.98 3.87 -4.11
N THR A 67 7.83 3.60 -4.74
CA THR A 67 7.37 4.35 -5.92
C THR A 67 7.17 5.82 -5.60
N LEU A 68 6.51 6.10 -4.47
CA LEU A 68 6.24 7.47 -4.02
C LEU A 68 7.54 8.22 -3.72
N GLU A 69 8.53 7.57 -3.09
CA GLU A 69 9.86 8.15 -2.87
C GLU A 69 10.53 8.54 -4.19
N ALA A 70 10.57 7.62 -5.16
CA ALA A 70 11.16 7.89 -6.47
C ALA A 70 10.46 9.06 -7.19
N VAL A 71 9.13 9.06 -7.21
CA VAL A 71 8.32 10.14 -7.83
C VAL A 71 8.52 11.47 -7.10
N SER A 72 8.61 11.46 -5.77
CA SER A 72 8.80 12.69 -4.97
C SER A 72 10.20 13.30 -5.16
N SER A 73 11.18 12.51 -5.62
CA SER A 73 12.50 13.00 -5.99
C SER A 73 12.54 13.71 -7.36
N CYS A 74 11.45 13.64 -8.13
CA CYS A 74 11.35 14.19 -9.48
C CYS A 74 10.73 15.60 -9.49
N ASP A 75 11.08 16.38 -10.51
CA ASP A 75 10.50 17.70 -10.78
C ASP A 75 9.94 17.77 -12.22
N THR A 76 9.41 18.94 -12.60
CA THR A 76 8.79 19.16 -13.92
C THR A 76 9.74 19.05 -15.11
N ARG A 77 11.06 18.98 -14.87
CA ARG A 77 12.10 18.83 -15.91
C ARG A 77 12.57 17.39 -16.02
N THR A 78 12.16 16.51 -15.10
CA THR A 78 12.56 15.10 -15.11
C THR A 78 11.93 14.41 -16.31
N SER A 79 12.77 13.77 -17.13
CA SER A 79 12.29 13.02 -18.29
C SER A 79 11.58 11.74 -17.86
N THR A 80 10.70 11.21 -18.71
CA THR A 80 10.05 9.92 -18.45
C THR A 80 11.05 8.78 -18.25
N SER A 81 12.16 8.77 -19.01
CA SER A 81 13.22 7.77 -18.85
C SER A 81 13.91 7.89 -17.50
N ASP A 82 14.19 9.11 -17.04
CA ASP A 82 14.82 9.31 -15.73
C ASP A 82 13.88 8.93 -14.59
N LEU A 83 12.58 9.22 -14.72
CA LEU A 83 11.56 8.79 -13.76
C LEU A 83 11.50 7.25 -13.68
N ILE A 84 11.43 6.56 -14.82
CA ILE A 84 11.42 5.09 -14.86
C ILE A 84 12.67 4.53 -14.20
N GLU A 85 13.85 5.10 -14.50
CA GLU A 85 15.11 4.67 -13.92
C GLU A 85 15.15 4.89 -12.40
N ARG A 86 14.61 6.01 -11.89
CA ARG A 86 14.51 6.27 -10.45
C ARG A 86 13.58 5.28 -9.75
N VAL A 87 12.42 4.99 -10.34
CA VAL A 87 11.50 3.97 -9.79
C VAL A 87 12.18 2.60 -9.78
N ARG A 88 12.90 2.25 -10.86
CA ARG A 88 13.68 1.01 -10.93
C ARG A 88 14.72 0.92 -9.82
N MET A 89 15.45 2.01 -9.56
CA MET A 89 16.44 2.06 -8.49
C MET A 89 15.80 1.95 -7.10
N ALA A 90 14.69 2.63 -6.85
CA ALA A 90 13.95 2.48 -5.59
C ALA A 90 13.48 1.04 -5.35
N TYR A 91 13.02 0.33 -6.39
CA TYR A 91 12.66 -1.09 -6.27
C TYR A 91 13.87 -2.00 -6.00
N LEU A 92 15.06 -1.64 -6.49
CA LEU A 92 16.29 -2.35 -6.16
C LEU A 92 16.74 -2.08 -4.72
N ASP A 93 16.49 -0.89 -4.19
CA ASP A 93 16.81 -0.56 -2.79
C ASP A 93 15.86 -1.25 -1.80
N TRP A 94 14.65 -1.59 -2.25
CA TRP A 94 13.67 -2.36 -1.47
C TRP A 94 14.06 -3.84 -1.29
N TYR A 95 14.74 -4.45 -2.27
CA TYR A 95 15.11 -5.88 -2.31
C TYR A 95 16.47 -6.17 -1.68
#